data_AF-A0A540W1L7-F1
#
_entry.id   AF-A0A540W1L7-F1
#
_cell.length_a   1.000
_cell.length_b   1.000
_cell.length_c   1.000
_cell.angle_alpha   90.00
_cell.angle_beta   90.00
_cell.angle_gamma   90.00
#
_symmetry.space_group_name_H-M   'P 1'
#
loop_
_entity.id
_entity.type
_entity.pdbx_description
1 polymer ?
#
loop_
_entity_poly.entity_id
_entity_poly.type
_entity_poly.pdbx_seq_one_letter_code
_entity_poly.pdbx_strand_id
1 'polypeptide(L)'
;MTADQLRHRLLASAYPSPVPTLDLVAAVTQAPAGPPPAAAPPSHLAMPPAAPGSPAPRQAAPIAAGALGAAVLTGAAAVVIPRGRRQGRRPR
;
A
#
# COMPACT_ATOMS: atom_id res chain seq x y z
N MET A 1 -30.46 -16.72 10.89
CA MET A 1 -29.06 -16.68 10.41
C MET A 1 -28.15 -17.04 11.56
N THR A 2 -27.29 -18.05 11.41
CA THR A 2 -26.27 -18.41 12.41
C THR A 2 -24.92 -17.78 12.07
N ALA A 3 -23.99 -17.75 13.03
CA ALA A 3 -22.65 -17.19 12.83
C ALA A 3 -21.88 -17.87 11.69
N ASP A 4 -22.02 -19.20 11.53
CA ASP A 4 -21.39 -19.93 10.43
C ASP A 4 -22.02 -19.62 9.07
N GLN A 5 -23.34 -19.43 9.01
CA GLN A 5 -24.00 -18.99 7.77
C GLN A 5 -23.57 -17.58 7.38
N LEU A 6 -23.37 -16.69 8.35
CA LEU A 6 -22.86 -15.34 8.12
C LEU A 6 -21.42 -15.39 7.59
N ARG A 7 -20.55 -16.19 8.24
CA ARG A 7 -19.16 -16.39 7.80
C ARG A 7 -19.10 -16.95 6.38
N HIS A 8 -19.93 -17.95 6.08
CA HIS A 8 -20.01 -18.54 4.75
C HIS A 8 -20.45 -17.51 3.70
N ARG A 9 -21.46 -16.69 4.02
CA ARG A 9 -21.96 -15.63 3.12
C ARG A 9 -20.91 -14.54 2.87
N LEU A 10 -20.19 -14.11 3.90
CA LEU A 10 -19.12 -13.11 3.81
C LEU A 10 -17.95 -13.58 2.97
N LEU A 11 -17.55 -14.86 3.13
CA LEU A 11 -16.46 -15.43 2.35
C LEU A 11 -16.88 -15.73 0.91
N ALA A 12 -18.15 -16.11 0.68
CA ALA A 12 -18.67 -16.37 -0.65
C ALA A 12 -18.81 -15.10 -1.51
N SER A 13 -19.04 -13.94 -0.89
CA SER A 13 -19.11 -12.64 -1.58
C SER A 13 -17.78 -11.88 -1.57
N ALA A 14 -16.69 -12.46 -1.05
CA ALA A 14 -15.39 -11.80 -0.98
C ALA A 14 -14.73 -11.72 -2.36
N TYR A 15 -13.94 -10.66 -2.58
CA TYR A 15 -13.19 -10.49 -3.82
C TYR A 15 -12.06 -11.55 -3.92
N PRO A 16 -11.86 -12.20 -5.08
CA PRO A 16 -10.80 -13.18 -5.26
C PRO A 16 -9.43 -12.51 -5.19
N SER A 17 -8.75 -12.67 -4.05
CA SER A 17 -7.44 -12.10 -3.72
C SER A 17 -6.71 -13.04 -2.76
N PRO A 18 -5.37 -13.11 -2.78
CA PRO A 18 -4.59 -13.93 -1.84
C PRO A 18 -4.90 -13.64 -0.37
N VAL A 19 -5.33 -12.41 -0.07
CA VAL A 19 -6.03 -12.07 1.18
C VAL A 19 -7.46 -11.67 0.80
N PRO A 20 -8.50 -12.43 1.20
CA PRO A 20 -9.87 -12.17 0.76
C PRO A 20 -10.37 -10.85 1.35
N THR A 21 -10.66 -9.89 0.49
CA THR A 21 -11.27 -8.61 0.89
C THR A 21 -12.78 -8.78 0.92
N LEU A 22 -13.39 -8.54 2.08
CA LEU A 22 -14.83 -8.68 2.26
C LEU A 22 -15.60 -7.57 1.53
N ASP A 23 -16.54 -7.95 0.67
CA ASP A 23 -17.52 -7.03 0.10
C ASP A 23 -18.84 -7.14 0.88
N LEU A 24 -19.05 -6.18 1.77
CA LEU A 24 -20.25 -6.10 2.61
C LEU A 24 -21.50 -5.77 1.81
N VAL A 25 -21.37 -5.04 0.70
CA VAL A 25 -22.51 -4.68 -0.15
C VAL A 25 -22.97 -5.92 -0.90
N ALA A 26 -22.05 -6.68 -1.49
CA ALA A 26 -22.36 -7.96 -2.11
C ALA A 26 -22.94 -8.97 -1.10
N ALA A 27 -22.38 -9.03 0.12
CA ALA A 27 -22.87 -9.92 1.18
C ALA A 27 -24.33 -9.64 1.57
N VAL A 28 -24.80 -8.39 1.49
CA VAL A 28 -26.17 -8.01 1.84
C VAL A 28 -27.11 -8.11 0.64
N THR A 29 -26.65 -7.72 -0.54
CA THR A 29 -27.49 -7.58 -1.74
C THR A 29 -27.58 -8.85 -2.59
N GLN A 30 -26.61 -9.76 -2.52
CA GLN A 30 -26.71 -11.03 -3.26
C GLN A 30 -27.77 -11.94 -2.62
N ALA A 31 -28.75 -12.32 -3.44
CA ALA A 31 -29.64 -13.44 -3.17
C ALA A 31 -28.82 -14.74 -3.02
N PRO A 32 -29.27 -15.73 -2.24
CA PRO A 32 -28.57 -17.01 -2.10
C PRO A 32 -28.40 -17.65 -3.48
N ALA A 33 -27.18 -17.60 -4.00
CA ALA A 33 -26.83 -18.23 -5.26
C ALA A 33 -26.78 -19.75 -5.06
N GLY A 34 -27.26 -20.49 -6.05
CA GLY A 34 -27.12 -21.95 -6.14
C GLY A 34 -25.64 -22.39 -6.15
N PRO A 35 -25.38 -23.70 -6.31
CA PRO A 35 -24.04 -24.27 -6.15
C PRO A 35 -23.00 -23.50 -6.99
N PRO A 36 -21.82 -23.23 -6.41
CA PRO A 36 -20.83 -22.36 -7.04
C PRO A 36 -20.36 -22.97 -8.37
N PRO A 37 -20.23 -22.16 -9.44
CA PRO A 37 -19.62 -22.62 -10.66
C PRO A 37 -18.17 -23.05 -10.39
N ALA A 38 -17.72 -24.11 -11.06
CA ALA A 38 -16.36 -24.60 -10.94
C ALA A 38 -15.36 -23.45 -11.17
N ALA A 39 -14.43 -23.27 -10.22
CA ALA A 39 -13.44 -22.21 -10.27
C ALA A 39 -12.61 -22.34 -11.55
N ALA A 40 -12.76 -21.37 -12.46
CA ALA A 40 -11.92 -21.28 -13.64
C ALA A 40 -10.46 -21.00 -13.18
N PRO A 41 -9.45 -21.61 -13.82
CA PRO A 41 -8.06 -21.30 -13.51
C PRO A 41 -7.82 -19.79 -13.72
N PRO A 42 -7.01 -19.15 -12.85
CA PRO A 42 -6.72 -17.73 -12.98
C PRO A 42 -6.13 -17.48 -14.37
N SER A 43 -6.82 -16.69 -15.18
CA SER A 43 -6.27 -16.24 -16.45
C SER A 43 -5.02 -15.40 -16.15
N HIS A 44 -3.92 -15.68 -16.84
CA HIS A 44 -2.71 -14.87 -16.73
C HIS A 44 -3.07 -13.44 -17.15
N LEU A 45 -3.22 -12.56 -16.17
CA LEU A 45 -3.40 -11.13 -16.41
C LEU A 45 -2.06 -10.59 -16.90
N ALA A 46 -1.97 -10.32 -18.19
CA ALA A 46 -0.84 -9.62 -18.77
C ALA A 46 -0.84 -8.18 -18.24
N MET A 47 0.25 -7.77 -17.60
CA MET A 47 0.44 -6.37 -17.24
C MET A 47 0.52 -5.54 -18.55
N PRO A 48 -0.24 -4.44 -18.68
CA PRO A 48 -0.12 -3.59 -19.86
C PRO A 48 1.32 -3.10 -19.99
N PRO A 49 1.87 -3.03 -21.21
CA PRO A 49 3.23 -2.54 -21.42
C PRO A 49 3.35 -1.13 -20.85
N ALA A 50 4.47 -0.87 -20.17
CA ALA A 50 4.73 0.46 -19.63
C ALA A 50 4.60 1.50 -20.74
N ALA A 51 3.83 2.57 -20.48
CA ALA A 51 3.59 3.61 -21.47
C ALA A 51 4.93 4.20 -21.95
N PRO A 52 5.17 4.28 -23.27
CA PRO A 52 6.39 4.87 -23.80
C PRO A 52 6.49 6.32 -23.34
N GLY A 53 7.55 6.65 -22.62
CA GLY A 53 7.82 8.02 -22.15
C GLY A 53 7.36 8.34 -20.72
N SER A 54 7.01 7.34 -19.88
CA SER A 54 6.76 7.60 -18.45
C SER A 54 7.97 8.32 -17.82
N PRO A 55 7.79 9.55 -17.26
CA PRO A 55 8.88 10.31 -16.64
C PRO A 55 9.28 9.75 -15.27
N ALA A 56 8.48 8.84 -14.71
CA ALA A 56 8.63 8.29 -13.37
C ALA A 56 10.05 7.77 -13.04
N PRO A 57 10.71 6.92 -13.88
CA PRO A 57 12.06 6.45 -13.58
C PRO A 57 13.12 7.57 -13.63
N ARG A 58 12.93 8.60 -14.45
CA ARG A 58 13.88 9.72 -14.56
C ARG A 58 13.77 10.69 -13.37
N GLN A 59 12.57 10.86 -12.82
CA GLN A 59 12.32 11.73 -11.67
C GLN A 59 12.67 11.06 -10.33
N ALA A 60 12.72 9.73 -10.27
CA ALA A 60 13.04 9.00 -9.05
C ALA A 60 14.45 9.33 -8.51
N ALA A 61 15.45 9.44 -9.38
CA ALA A 61 16.83 9.72 -8.98
C ALA A 61 17.03 11.09 -8.30
N PRO A 62 16.60 12.23 -8.87
CA PRO A 62 16.75 13.53 -8.20
C PRO A 62 15.92 13.63 -6.92
N ILE A 63 14.73 13.01 -6.86
CA ILE A 63 13.90 12.98 -5.65
C ILE A 63 14.60 12.21 -4.54
N ALA A 64 15.12 11.01 -4.85
CA ALA A 64 15.87 10.20 -3.90
C ALA A 64 17.14 10.91 -3.41
N ALA A 65 17.88 11.55 -4.33
CA ALA A 65 19.06 12.33 -3.98
C ALA A 65 18.72 13.53 -3.06
N GLY A 66 17.64 14.25 -3.36
CA GLY A 66 17.17 15.36 -2.53
C GLY A 66 16.75 14.91 -1.13
N ALA A 67 15.98 13.82 -1.04
CA ALA A 67 15.55 13.24 0.25
C ALA A 67 16.74 12.78 1.10
N LEU A 68 17.72 12.11 0.48
CA LEU A 68 18.94 11.68 1.16
C LEU A 68 19.76 12.87 1.67
N GLY A 69 19.93 13.91 0.85
CA GLY A 69 20.63 15.14 1.24
C GLY A 69 19.96 15.84 2.43
N ALA A 70 18.63 15.97 2.41
CA ALA A 70 17.87 16.53 3.52
C ALA A 70 18.04 15.72 4.80
N ALA A 71 17.96 14.38 4.72
CA ALA A 71 18.15 13.50 5.87
C ALA A 71 19.55 13.64 6.50
N VAL A 72 20.60 13.74 5.67
CA VAL A 72 21.98 13.96 6.16
C VAL A 72 22.11 15.31 6.85
N LEU A 73 21.56 16.37 6.27
CA LEU A 73 21.58 17.72 6.87
C LEU A 73 20.84 17.75 8.21
N THR A 74 19.65 17.14 8.29
CA THR A 74 18.88 17.07 9.53
C THR A 74 19.59 16.25 10.59
N GLY A 75 20.17 15.10 10.23
CA GLY A 75 20.97 14.28 11.14
C GLY A 75 22.19 15.03 11.67
N ALA A 76 22.92 15.73 10.80
CA ALA A 76 24.06 16.55 11.19
C ALA A 76 23.65 17.68 12.14
N ALA A 77 22.56 18.40 11.83
CA ALA A 77 22.02 19.44 12.68
C ALA A 77 21.61 18.92 14.07
N ALA A 78 20.96 17.75 14.12
CA ALA A 78 20.55 17.11 15.37
C ALA A 78 21.73 16.75 16.28
N VAL A 79 22.93 16.51 15.73
CA VAL A 79 24.15 16.26 16.51
C VAL A 79 24.85 17.57 16.89
N VAL A 80 24.95 18.51 15.96
CA VAL A 80 25.70 19.76 16.14
C VAL A 80 24.98 20.73 17.07
N ILE A 81 23.66 20.91 16.95
CA ILE A 81 22.88 21.85 17.77
C ILE A 81 23.01 21.58 19.28
N PRO A 82 22.76 20.35 19.79
CA PRO A 82 22.90 20.09 21.22
C PRO A 82 24.35 20.18 21.69
N ARG A 83 25.34 19.82 20.86
CA ARG A 83 26.76 20.01 21.19
C ARG A 83 27.16 21.48 21.26
N GLY A 84 26.72 22.30 20.32
CA GLY A 84 26.94 23.75 20.32
C GLY A 84 26.29 24.43 21.53
N ARG A 85 25.09 23.98 21.92
CA ARG A 85 24.43 24.44 23.15
C ARG A 85 25.19 24.05 24.41
N ARG A 86 25.76 22.84 24.48
CA ARG A 86 26.60 22.40 25.61
C ARG A 86 27.93 23.14 25.71
N GLN A 87 28.48 23.58 24.58
CA GLN A 87 29.74 24.35 24.53
C GLN A 87 29.56 25.85 24.76
N GLY A 88 28.36 26.32 25.12
CA GLY A 88 28.12 27.74 25.43
C GLY A 88 28.29 28.68 24.24
N ARG A 89 28.34 28.16 23.00
CA ARG A 89 28.36 28.99 21.79
C ARG A 89 27.00 29.67 21.65
N ARG A 90 26.89 30.88 22.20
CA ARG A 90 25.82 31.81 21.85
C ARG A 90 26.04 32.25 20.39
N PRO A 91 25.02 32.20 19.52
CA PRO A 91 25.09 32.95 18.27
C PRO A 91 25.26 34.43 18.63
N ARG A 92 26.31 35.07 18.10
CA ARG A 92 26.47 36.53 18.10
C ARG A 92 25.56 37.12 17.03
#